data_AF-A0A962B9I6-F1
#
_entry.id   AF-A0A962B9I6-F1
#
_cell.length_a   1.000
_cell.length_b   1.000
_cell.length_c   1.000
_cell.angle_alpha   90.00
_cell.angle_beta   90.00
_cell.angle_gamma   90.00
#
_symmetry.space_group_name_H-M   'P 1'
#
loop_
_entity.id
_entity.type
_entity.pdbx_description
1 polymer ?
#
loop_
_entity_poly.entity_id
_entity_poly.type
_entity_poly.pdbx_seq_one_letter_code
_entity_poly.pdbx_strand_id
1 'polypeptide(L)'
;MSALPATGSRLDSTPNSYFGLLDLHRHEALMVELDRAVTALDYDRARCNLSRFNPDLTREAASARVSESVLRVYQAEEPGRAVAGVDVNIMHFSTMIFSELARQMARALEEEIRPTSPARFYQSGRFWYPDAGYMGWHHNGNQPGFRIYCNHAREHERSFFRYLDPATDEVVTHWDQQGWNFRIFRTDAAPLWHCVYSETDRLSLGFKLAFK
;
A
#
# COMPACT_ATOMS: atom_id res chain seq x y z
N MET A 1 -22.05 -14.34 4.67
CA MET A 1 -20.87 -13.50 4.95
C MET A 1 -20.75 -13.37 6.46
N SER A 2 -19.61 -13.72 7.06
CA SER A 2 -19.36 -13.45 8.48
C SER A 2 -19.38 -11.94 8.72
N ALA A 3 -19.93 -11.50 9.86
CA ALA A 3 -19.83 -10.09 10.25
C ALA A 3 -18.36 -9.68 10.34
N LEU A 4 -18.02 -8.52 9.79
CA LEU A 4 -16.67 -7.98 9.87
C LEU A 4 -16.32 -7.69 11.33
N PRO A 5 -15.07 -7.94 11.78
CA PRO A 5 -14.63 -7.53 13.10
C PRO A 5 -14.85 -6.02 13.31
N ALA A 6 -15.62 -5.66 14.33
CA ALA A 6 -15.82 -4.26 14.71
C ALA A 6 -14.54 -3.71 15.32
N THR A 7 -14.19 -2.49 14.94
CA THR A 7 -12.97 -1.81 15.39
C THR A 7 -13.24 -0.84 16.54
N GLY A 8 -14.50 -0.46 16.75
CA GLY A 8 -14.86 0.63 17.65
C GLY A 8 -14.31 1.95 17.13
N SER A 9 -14.42 2.20 15.83
CA SER A 9 -13.82 3.37 15.20
C SER A 9 -14.62 3.85 13.99
N ARG A 10 -14.24 4.99 13.43
CA ARG A 10 -14.84 5.51 12.18
C ARG A 10 -14.66 4.59 10.97
N LEU A 11 -13.76 3.60 11.06
CA LEU A 11 -13.61 2.57 10.03
C LEU A 11 -14.81 1.61 9.97
N ASP A 12 -15.60 1.51 11.04
CA ASP A 12 -16.80 0.65 11.04
C ASP A 12 -17.95 1.27 10.22
N SER A 13 -17.86 2.56 9.89
CA SER A 13 -18.87 3.32 9.14
C SER A 13 -18.48 3.62 7.69
N THR A 14 -17.40 3.03 7.16
CA THR A 14 -16.99 3.29 5.76
C THR A 14 -17.93 2.60 4.77
N PRO A 15 -18.34 3.27 3.68
CA PRO A 15 -19.28 2.70 2.70
C PRO A 15 -18.76 1.43 2.01
N ASN A 16 -17.47 1.40 1.66
CA ASN A 16 -16.76 0.18 1.32
C ASN A 16 -16.04 -0.29 2.58
N SER A 17 -16.40 -1.48 3.03
CA SER A 17 -15.91 -2.03 4.28
C SER A 17 -14.53 -2.68 4.15
N TYR A 18 -13.99 -2.80 2.94
CA TYR A 18 -12.70 -3.42 2.65
C TYR A 18 -11.62 -2.42 2.23
N PHE A 19 -11.99 -1.33 1.55
CA PHE A 19 -11.07 -0.32 1.02
C PHE A 19 -11.59 1.11 1.28
N GLY A 20 -10.68 2.04 1.57
CA GLY A 20 -10.99 3.45 1.74
C GLY A 20 -9.81 4.36 1.42
N LEU A 21 -10.15 5.64 1.22
CA LEU A 21 -9.18 6.73 1.10
C LEU A 21 -9.11 7.50 2.42
N LEU A 22 -7.90 7.93 2.78
CA LEU A 22 -7.71 8.80 3.94
C LEU A 22 -7.40 10.23 3.47
N ASP A 23 -7.96 11.21 4.15
CA ASP A 23 -7.60 12.61 3.94
C ASP A 23 -6.52 13.03 4.93
N LEU A 24 -5.27 12.63 4.64
CA LEU A 24 -4.12 12.94 5.49
C LEU A 24 -3.43 14.26 5.12
N HIS A 25 -3.82 14.91 4.02
CA HIS A 25 -3.22 16.16 3.56
C HIS A 25 -3.40 17.32 4.53
N ARG A 26 -4.46 17.30 5.35
CA ARG A 26 -4.72 18.31 6.39
C ARG A 26 -3.78 18.24 7.60
N HIS A 27 -3.00 17.18 7.72
CA HIS A 27 -2.06 16.98 8.84
C HIS A 27 -0.69 17.53 8.49
N GLU A 28 -0.51 18.86 8.61
CA GLU A 28 0.71 19.55 8.19
C GLU A 28 2.01 18.92 8.73
N ALA A 29 2.03 18.58 10.03
CA ALA A 29 3.21 17.96 10.66
C ALA A 29 3.55 16.59 10.06
N LEU A 30 2.53 15.80 9.68
CA LEU A 30 2.74 14.54 8.97
C LEU A 30 3.26 14.78 7.55
N MET A 31 2.68 15.74 6.83
CA MET A 31 3.10 16.07 5.47
C MET A 31 4.57 16.51 5.41
N VAL A 32 5.03 17.34 6.36
CA VAL A 32 6.43 17.73 6.47
C VAL A 32 7.36 16.52 6.62
N GLU A 33 6.99 15.53 7.44
CA GLU A 33 7.81 14.33 7.65
C GLU A 33 7.78 13.38 6.46
N LEU A 34 6.65 13.32 5.74
CA LEU A 34 6.53 12.59 4.49
C LEU A 34 7.45 13.18 3.42
N ASP A 35 7.44 14.50 3.23
CA ASP A 35 8.30 15.20 2.28
C ASP A 35 9.79 15.07 2.65
N ARG A 36 10.12 15.07 3.94
CA ARG A 36 11.47 14.75 4.42
C ARG A 36 11.88 13.34 4.03
N ALA A 37 10.98 12.36 4.06
CA ALA A 37 11.31 11.00 3.65
C ALA A 37 11.64 10.92 2.15
N VAL A 38 10.89 11.62 1.30
CA VAL A 38 11.16 11.72 -0.14
C VAL A 38 12.50 12.42 -0.39
N THR A 39 12.72 13.57 0.26
CA THR A 39 13.96 14.35 0.16
C THR A 39 15.17 13.57 0.66
N ALA A 40 15.01 12.83 1.75
CA ALA A 40 16.09 12.02 2.30
C ALA A 40 16.45 10.83 1.40
N LEU A 41 15.51 10.32 0.60
CA LEU A 41 15.83 9.33 -0.42
C LEU A 41 16.47 9.98 -1.66
N ASP A 42 16.02 11.19 -2.01
CA ASP A 42 16.50 12.00 -3.14
C ASP A 42 16.47 11.28 -4.49
N TYR A 43 15.62 10.25 -4.61
CA TYR A 43 15.62 9.31 -5.74
C TYR A 43 17.04 8.77 -6.07
N ASP A 44 17.87 8.60 -5.04
CA ASP A 44 19.22 8.07 -5.13
C ASP A 44 19.21 6.55 -4.92
N ARG A 45 19.41 5.79 -6.00
CA ARG A 45 19.41 4.32 -5.97
C ARG A 45 20.53 3.75 -5.10
N ALA A 46 21.62 4.47 -4.87
CA ALA A 46 22.70 4.02 -4.00
C ALA A 46 22.25 3.88 -2.53
N ARG A 47 21.15 4.52 -2.15
CA ARG A 47 20.54 4.42 -0.81
C ARG A 47 19.59 3.23 -0.67
N CYS A 48 19.41 2.46 -1.74
CA CYS A 48 18.47 1.35 -1.79
C CYS A 48 19.16 -0.01 -1.89
N ASN A 49 18.47 -1.03 -1.39
CA ASN A 49 18.71 -2.41 -1.76
C ASN A 49 18.03 -2.69 -3.11
N LEU A 50 18.85 -3.09 -4.09
CA LEU A 50 18.46 -3.33 -5.48
C LEU A 50 18.24 -4.82 -5.82
N SER A 51 18.28 -5.73 -4.83
CA SER A 51 18.19 -7.18 -5.07
C SER A 51 16.90 -7.66 -5.76
N ARG A 52 15.87 -6.82 -5.75
CA ARG A 52 14.56 -7.07 -6.37
C ARG A 52 14.29 -6.16 -7.57
N PHE A 53 15.30 -5.41 -8.01
CA PHE A 53 15.20 -4.51 -9.14
C PHE A 53 15.86 -5.15 -10.36
N ASN A 54 15.10 -5.24 -11.44
CA ASN A 54 15.57 -5.62 -12.76
C ASN A 54 15.45 -4.39 -13.70
N PRO A 55 16.58 -3.78 -14.12
CA PRO A 55 16.56 -2.62 -15.00
C PRO A 55 16.11 -2.95 -16.42
N ASP A 56 16.16 -4.21 -16.84
CA ASP A 56 15.83 -4.65 -18.20
C ASP A 56 14.37 -5.10 -18.35
N LEU A 57 13.58 -5.04 -17.27
CA LEU A 57 12.17 -5.40 -17.31
C LEU A 57 11.38 -4.33 -18.08
N THR A 58 10.69 -4.74 -19.15
CA THR A 58 9.87 -3.81 -19.93
C THR A 58 8.55 -3.47 -19.24
N ARG A 59 7.94 -2.34 -19.62
CA ARG A 59 6.63 -1.90 -19.12
C ARG A 59 5.54 -2.91 -19.45
N GLU A 60 5.58 -3.52 -20.63
CA GLU A 60 4.62 -4.54 -21.09
C GLU A 60 4.75 -5.79 -20.23
N ALA A 61 5.97 -6.26 -19.99
CA ALA A 61 6.21 -7.41 -19.13
C ALA A 61 5.73 -7.15 -17.70
N ALA A 62 6.06 -5.99 -17.11
CA ALA A 62 5.64 -5.61 -15.77
C ALA A 62 4.12 -5.43 -15.64
N SER A 63 3.49 -4.74 -16.58
CA SER A 63 2.03 -4.50 -16.56
C SER A 63 1.24 -5.81 -16.78
N ALA A 64 1.76 -6.76 -17.56
CA ALA A 64 1.15 -8.08 -17.71
C ALA A 64 1.06 -8.84 -16.37
N ARG A 65 2.04 -8.70 -15.47
CA ARG A 65 2.05 -9.35 -14.14
C ARG A 65 0.93 -8.88 -13.22
N VAL A 66 0.40 -7.68 -13.44
CA VAL A 66 -0.65 -7.07 -12.62
C VAL A 66 -2.02 -7.07 -13.33
N SER A 67 -2.15 -7.87 -14.40
CA SER A 67 -3.41 -8.06 -15.14
C SER A 67 -4.40 -8.93 -14.36
N GLU A 68 -5.68 -8.82 -14.70
CA GLU A 68 -6.71 -9.66 -14.10
C GLU A 68 -6.53 -11.15 -14.45
N SER A 69 -6.06 -11.48 -15.66
CA SER A 69 -5.83 -12.88 -16.02
C SER A 69 -4.80 -13.55 -15.10
N VAL A 70 -3.74 -12.84 -14.71
CA VAL A 70 -2.76 -13.32 -13.73
C VAL A 70 -3.38 -13.47 -12.34
N LEU A 71 -4.23 -12.53 -11.91
CA LEU A 71 -4.99 -12.69 -10.66
C LEU A 71 -5.80 -14.00 -10.66
N ARG A 72 -6.55 -14.28 -11.74
CA ARG A 72 -7.40 -15.47 -11.81
C ARG A 72 -6.57 -16.77 -11.78
N VAL A 73 -5.38 -16.78 -12.38
CA VAL A 73 -4.42 -17.90 -12.24
C VAL A 73 -4.00 -18.07 -10.78
N TYR A 74 -3.62 -16.99 -10.09
CA TYR A 74 -3.24 -17.08 -8.67
C TYR A 74 -4.37 -17.51 -7.75
N GLN A 75 -5.61 -17.10 -8.01
CA GLN A 75 -6.75 -17.59 -7.24
C GLN A 75 -6.98 -19.09 -7.41
N ALA A 76 -6.70 -19.65 -8.59
CA ALA A 76 -6.85 -21.07 -8.87
C ALA A 76 -5.68 -21.91 -8.31
N GLU A 77 -4.45 -21.44 -8.47
CA GLU A 77 -3.24 -22.23 -8.17
C GLU A 77 -2.64 -21.92 -6.79
N GLU A 78 -2.76 -20.68 -6.32
CA GLU A 78 -2.15 -20.19 -5.09
C GLU A 78 -3.14 -19.37 -4.22
N PRO A 79 -4.33 -19.92 -3.85
CA PRO A 79 -5.37 -19.14 -3.15
C PRO A 79 -4.92 -18.57 -1.80
N GLY A 80 -3.85 -19.11 -1.19
CA GLY A 80 -3.23 -18.64 0.05
C GLY A 80 -2.07 -17.65 -0.13
N ARG A 81 -1.90 -17.04 -1.31
CA ARG A 81 -0.80 -16.12 -1.64
C ARG A 81 -0.87 -14.81 -0.86
N ALA A 82 -0.48 -14.87 0.41
CA ALA A 82 -0.53 -13.72 1.30
C ALA A 82 0.51 -12.64 0.95
N VAL A 83 1.63 -13.00 0.33
CA VAL A 83 2.70 -12.06 -0.06
C VAL A 83 3.10 -12.28 -1.52
N ALA A 84 3.51 -11.21 -2.22
CA ALA A 84 3.95 -11.30 -3.62
C ALA A 84 5.26 -12.09 -3.79
N GLY A 85 6.08 -12.17 -2.73
CA GLY A 85 7.32 -12.94 -2.74
C GLY A 85 8.34 -12.37 -3.74
N VAL A 86 8.67 -13.17 -4.76
CA VAL A 86 9.65 -12.79 -5.80
C VAL A 86 9.03 -12.07 -7.00
N ASP A 87 7.71 -12.02 -7.07
CA ASP A 87 6.94 -11.42 -8.18
C ASP A 87 6.83 -9.90 -8.02
N VAL A 88 7.98 -9.25 -8.09
CA VAL A 88 8.15 -7.82 -7.84
C VAL A 88 9.26 -7.26 -8.73
N ASN A 89 9.19 -5.97 -9.03
CA ASN A 89 10.29 -5.18 -9.54
C ASN A 89 10.38 -3.88 -8.72
N ILE A 90 11.16 -3.91 -7.64
CA ILE A 90 11.19 -2.83 -6.65
C ILE A 90 12.58 -2.64 -6.05
N MET A 91 12.79 -1.47 -5.46
CA MET A 91 13.92 -1.16 -4.61
C MET A 91 13.44 -0.96 -3.17
N HIS A 92 14.26 -1.36 -2.19
CA HIS A 92 13.94 -1.18 -0.78
C HIS A 92 14.87 -0.15 -0.15
N PHE A 93 14.32 0.86 0.51
CA PHE A 93 15.11 1.82 1.32
C PHE A 93 14.94 1.54 2.81
N SER A 94 15.03 0.27 3.21
CA SER A 94 14.76 -0.20 4.57
C SER A 94 15.76 0.28 5.62
N THR A 95 16.97 0.67 5.21
CA THR A 95 18.03 1.19 6.09
C THR A 95 17.71 2.57 6.66
N MET A 96 16.81 3.32 6.03
CA MET A 96 16.36 4.62 6.50
C MET A 96 15.31 4.47 7.60
N ILE A 97 15.51 5.18 8.71
CA ILE A 97 14.61 5.17 9.88
C ILE A 97 13.89 6.50 9.96
N PHE A 98 12.56 6.45 10.06
CA PHE A 98 11.69 7.63 10.08
C PHE A 98 10.83 7.65 11.35
N SER A 99 11.47 7.78 12.51
CA SER A 99 10.78 7.70 13.81
C SER A 99 9.78 8.83 14.04
N GLU A 100 10.13 10.06 13.62
CA GLU A 100 9.22 11.22 13.72
C GLU A 100 8.00 11.03 12.81
N LEU A 101 8.23 10.67 11.54
CA LEU A 101 7.17 10.30 10.60
C LEU A 101 6.20 9.27 11.19
N ALA A 102 6.71 8.19 11.79
CA ALA A 102 5.87 7.16 12.41
C ALA A 102 5.03 7.72 13.56
N ARG A 103 5.58 8.66 14.35
CA ARG A 103 4.86 9.34 15.43
C ARG A 103 3.76 10.26 14.91
N GLN A 104 4.06 11.08 13.89
CA GLN A 104 3.08 11.98 13.28
C GLN A 104 1.96 11.21 12.58
N MET A 105 2.30 10.09 11.93
CA MET A 105 1.30 9.18 11.35
C MET A 105 0.37 8.61 12.42
N ALA A 106 0.91 8.15 13.55
CA ALA A 106 0.08 7.62 14.64
C ALA A 106 -0.93 8.67 15.16
N ARG A 107 -0.49 9.93 15.33
CA ARG A 107 -1.36 11.04 15.74
C ARG A 107 -2.44 11.34 14.71
N ALA A 108 -2.07 11.46 13.44
CA ALA A 108 -3.03 11.70 12.36
C ALA A 108 -4.09 10.61 12.31
N LEU A 109 -3.69 9.34 12.42
CA LEU A 109 -4.62 8.21 12.45
C LEU A 109 -5.54 8.21 13.67
N GLU A 110 -5.04 8.60 14.85
CA GLU A 110 -5.87 8.73 16.05
C GLU A 110 -6.99 9.76 15.86
N GLU A 111 -6.71 10.87 15.17
CA GLU A 111 -7.69 11.91 14.86
C GLU A 111 -8.67 11.52 13.74
N GLU A 112 -8.16 10.86 12.68
CA GLU A 112 -8.95 10.40 11.53
C GLU A 112 -9.92 9.29 11.92
N ILE A 113 -9.40 8.26 12.60
CA ILE A 113 -10.09 7.00 12.86
C ILE A 113 -10.84 7.05 14.19
N ARG A 114 -10.35 7.82 15.18
CA ARG A 114 -10.93 7.95 16.52
C ARG A 114 -11.27 6.61 17.16
N PRO A 115 -10.26 5.74 17.35
CA PRO A 115 -10.49 4.42 17.92
C PRO A 115 -10.93 4.54 19.38
N THR A 116 -11.96 3.79 19.79
CA THR A 116 -12.41 3.70 21.18
C THR A 116 -11.63 2.64 21.99
N SER A 117 -10.80 1.85 21.31
CA SER A 117 -9.96 0.81 21.91
C SER A 117 -8.48 1.02 21.52
N PRO A 118 -7.52 0.51 22.32
CA PRO A 118 -6.11 0.63 21.98
C PRO A 118 -5.78 -0.08 20.65
N ALA A 119 -5.29 0.68 19.67
CA ALA A 119 -4.78 0.14 18.42
C ALA A 119 -3.25 0.02 18.44
N ARG A 120 -2.73 -1.06 17.86
CA ARG A 120 -1.30 -1.24 17.61
C ARG A 120 -0.96 -0.73 16.23
N PHE A 121 0.02 0.17 16.18
CA PHE A 121 0.50 0.79 14.95
C PHE A 121 1.98 0.49 14.73
N TYR A 122 2.35 0.12 13.51
CA TYR A 122 3.75 -0.06 13.14
C TYR A 122 4.00 0.14 11.65
N GLN A 123 5.19 0.63 11.32
CA GLN A 123 5.65 0.69 9.93
C GLN A 123 6.06 -0.70 9.45
N SER A 124 5.73 -1.02 8.21
CA SER A 124 5.77 -2.40 7.68
C SER A 124 6.37 -2.51 6.28
N GLY A 125 6.53 -1.41 5.53
CA GLY A 125 7.12 -1.44 4.19
C GLY A 125 7.68 -0.09 3.77
N ARG A 126 8.76 -0.13 2.99
CA ARG A 126 9.48 1.02 2.43
C ARG A 126 9.96 0.62 1.04
N PHE A 127 9.23 1.01 0.01
CA PHE A 127 9.46 0.56 -1.35
C PHE A 127 9.52 1.72 -2.32
N TRP A 128 10.44 1.64 -3.27
CA TRP A 128 10.48 2.50 -4.44
C TRP A 128 10.21 1.64 -5.67
N TYR A 129 9.15 1.99 -6.38
CA TYR A 129 8.81 1.46 -7.69
C TYR A 129 9.37 2.42 -8.74
N PRO A 130 10.41 2.04 -9.49
CA PRO A 130 10.87 2.81 -10.63
C PRO A 130 9.89 2.66 -11.81
N ASP A 131 10.26 3.20 -12.98
CA ASP A 131 9.63 2.80 -14.24
C ASP A 131 9.65 1.26 -14.41
N ALA A 132 8.57 0.72 -14.95
CA ALA A 132 8.26 -0.72 -14.97
C ALA A 132 8.31 -1.40 -13.58
N GLY A 133 8.20 -0.63 -12.50
CA GLY A 133 8.16 -1.12 -11.14
C GLY A 133 6.79 -1.71 -10.82
N TYR A 134 6.76 -2.88 -10.16
CA TYR A 134 5.49 -3.51 -9.79
C TYR A 134 5.61 -4.38 -8.54
N MET A 135 4.46 -4.65 -7.92
CA MET A 135 4.28 -5.71 -6.95
C MET A 135 3.06 -6.52 -7.36
N GLY A 136 3.28 -7.79 -7.68
CA GLY A 136 2.25 -8.68 -8.19
C GLY A 136 1.12 -8.93 -7.18
N TRP A 137 0.08 -9.62 -7.66
CA TRP A 137 -1.12 -9.89 -6.87
C TRP A 137 -0.83 -10.72 -5.62
N HIS A 138 -1.37 -10.24 -4.49
CA HIS A 138 -1.33 -10.89 -3.17
C HIS A 138 -2.44 -10.31 -2.28
N HIS A 139 -2.68 -10.87 -1.09
CA HIS A 139 -3.79 -10.41 -0.24
C HIS A 139 -3.43 -10.04 1.22
N ASN A 140 -2.18 -10.23 1.66
CA ASN A 140 -1.71 -9.88 3.02
C ASN A 140 -2.51 -10.50 4.18
N GLY A 141 -3.24 -11.61 3.93
CA GLY A 141 -4.09 -12.26 4.94
C GLY A 141 -3.33 -12.89 6.12
N ASN A 142 -2.01 -13.07 5.97
CA ASN A 142 -1.12 -13.48 7.07
C ASN A 142 -0.83 -12.36 8.08
N GLN A 143 -1.29 -11.13 7.81
CA GLN A 143 -1.11 -9.96 8.65
C GLN A 143 -2.47 -9.30 8.91
N PRO A 144 -3.35 -9.93 9.71
CA PRO A 144 -4.70 -9.42 9.94
C PRO A 144 -4.68 -8.04 10.60
N GLY A 145 -5.64 -7.21 10.19
CA GLY A 145 -5.90 -5.85 10.64
C GLY A 145 -6.16 -4.95 9.44
N PHE A 146 -5.59 -3.76 9.46
CA PHE A 146 -5.62 -2.80 8.37
C PHE A 146 -4.21 -2.50 7.87
N ARG A 147 -4.11 -2.31 6.56
CA ARG A 147 -2.93 -1.80 5.87
C ARG A 147 -3.21 -0.35 5.50
N ILE A 148 -2.21 0.51 5.70
CA ILE A 148 -2.27 1.91 5.32
C ILE A 148 -1.10 2.19 4.40
N TYR A 149 -1.37 2.64 3.18
CA TYR A 149 -0.36 2.99 2.20
C TYR A 149 -0.34 4.50 2.02
N CYS A 150 0.83 5.07 2.26
CA CYS A 150 1.17 6.44 1.90
C CYS A 150 2.15 6.36 0.75
N ASN A 151 1.75 6.79 -0.43
CA ASN A 151 2.63 6.76 -1.58
C ASN A 151 2.75 8.11 -2.26
N HIS A 152 3.96 8.41 -2.71
CA HIS A 152 4.27 9.62 -3.47
C HIS A 152 4.53 9.23 -4.92
N ALA A 153 3.69 9.69 -5.85
CA ALA A 153 3.88 9.48 -7.28
C ALA A 153 4.46 10.74 -7.93
N ARG A 154 5.49 10.58 -8.75
CA ARG A 154 6.16 11.71 -9.42
C ARG A 154 5.32 12.31 -10.54
N GLU A 155 4.49 11.50 -11.19
CA GLU A 155 3.62 11.90 -12.30
C GLU A 155 2.18 11.45 -12.06
N HIS A 156 1.22 12.27 -12.50
CA HIS A 156 -0.21 11.99 -12.39
C HIS A 156 -0.61 10.86 -13.33
N GLU A 157 -1.35 9.87 -12.81
CA GLU A 157 -1.89 8.73 -13.55
C GLU A 157 -0.85 7.88 -14.29
N ARG A 158 0.40 7.87 -13.79
CA ARG A 158 1.49 6.99 -14.25
C ARG A 158 1.77 5.83 -13.31
N SER A 159 0.98 5.66 -12.26
CA SER A 159 1.05 4.52 -11.37
C SER A 159 -0.32 4.24 -10.75
N PHE A 160 -0.53 3.04 -10.23
CA PHE A 160 -1.79 2.69 -9.58
C PHE A 160 -1.65 1.67 -8.46
N PHE A 161 -2.67 1.65 -7.62
CA PHE A 161 -3.04 0.51 -6.78
C PHE A 161 -4.29 -0.12 -7.38
N ARG A 162 -4.28 -1.44 -7.58
CA ARG A 162 -5.40 -2.18 -8.14
C ARG A 162 -5.79 -3.31 -7.19
N TYR A 163 -7.08 -3.55 -7.04
CA TYR A 163 -7.59 -4.59 -6.15
C TYR A 163 -8.83 -5.26 -6.72
N LEU A 164 -9.13 -6.46 -6.24
CA LEU A 164 -10.40 -7.14 -6.43
C LEU A 164 -11.33 -6.75 -5.27
N ASP A 165 -12.46 -6.12 -5.57
CA ASP A 165 -13.45 -5.78 -4.54
C ASP A 165 -14.16 -7.07 -4.07
N PRO A 166 -14.05 -7.47 -2.79
CA PRO A 166 -14.64 -8.72 -2.31
C PRO A 166 -16.18 -8.71 -2.30
N ALA A 167 -16.82 -7.55 -2.38
CA ALA A 167 -18.27 -7.41 -2.39
C ALA A 167 -18.85 -7.54 -3.80
N THR A 168 -18.13 -7.08 -4.83
CA THR A 168 -18.63 -7.06 -6.22
C THR A 168 -17.92 -8.05 -7.16
N ASP A 169 -16.77 -8.60 -6.75
CA ASP A 169 -15.87 -9.42 -7.59
C ASP A 169 -15.33 -8.68 -8.83
N GLU A 170 -15.36 -7.35 -8.81
CA GLU A 170 -14.81 -6.49 -9.86
C GLU A 170 -13.38 -6.07 -9.55
N VAL A 171 -12.55 -6.00 -10.61
CA VAL A 171 -11.19 -5.47 -10.51
C VAL A 171 -11.23 -3.94 -10.63
N VAL A 172 -10.90 -3.27 -9.53
CA VAL A 172 -10.88 -1.81 -9.42
C VAL A 172 -9.45 -1.29 -9.54
N THR A 173 -9.21 -0.36 -10.47
CA THR A 173 -7.93 0.35 -10.60
C THR A 173 -8.06 1.75 -10.02
N HIS A 174 -7.29 2.04 -8.98
CA HIS A 174 -7.17 3.38 -8.41
C HIS A 174 -5.85 4.01 -8.82
N TRP A 175 -5.89 4.85 -9.85
CA TRP A 175 -4.75 5.63 -10.31
C TRP A 175 -4.23 6.57 -9.23
N ASP A 176 -2.91 6.75 -9.19
CA ASP A 176 -2.25 7.69 -8.30
C ASP A 176 -2.29 9.10 -8.89
N GLN A 177 -2.61 10.07 -8.04
CA GLN A 177 -2.41 11.48 -8.32
C GLN A 177 -0.93 11.84 -8.15
N GLN A 178 -0.44 12.87 -8.83
CA GLN A 178 0.89 13.41 -8.57
C GLN A 178 0.98 13.88 -7.11
N GLY A 179 2.09 13.56 -6.44
CA GLY A 179 2.27 13.82 -5.02
C GLY A 179 1.75 12.68 -4.14
N TRP A 180 1.30 13.03 -2.93
CA TRP A 180 0.90 12.06 -1.92
C TRP A 180 -0.51 11.49 -2.14
N ASN A 181 -0.63 10.18 -1.96
CA ASN A 181 -1.86 9.43 -2.01
C ASN A 181 -1.96 8.55 -0.76
N PHE A 182 -3.17 8.44 -0.20
CA PHE A 182 -3.39 7.76 1.07
C PHE A 182 -4.55 6.76 0.98
N ARG A 183 -4.23 5.49 1.24
CA ARG A 183 -5.19 4.38 1.16
C ARG A 183 -5.18 3.60 2.45
N ILE A 184 -6.34 3.10 2.86
CA ILE A 184 -6.50 2.16 3.96
C ILE A 184 -7.34 0.97 3.50
N PHE A 185 -6.98 -0.24 3.91
CA PHE A 185 -7.73 -1.42 3.52
C PHE A 185 -7.58 -2.58 4.51
N ARG A 186 -8.57 -3.48 4.54
CA ARG A 186 -8.64 -4.61 5.47
C ARG A 186 -7.88 -5.83 4.97
N THR A 187 -7.25 -6.53 5.90
CA THR A 187 -6.57 -7.82 5.70
C THR A 187 -7.00 -8.88 6.72
N ASP A 188 -7.97 -8.57 7.59
CA ASP A 188 -8.60 -9.44 8.58
C ASP A 188 -9.98 -9.99 8.17
N ALA A 189 -10.34 -9.81 6.90
CA ALA A 189 -11.65 -10.17 6.36
C ALA A 189 -11.49 -11.05 5.11
N ALA A 190 -12.49 -11.04 4.21
CA ALA A 190 -12.35 -11.63 2.88
C ALA A 190 -11.07 -11.11 2.19
N PRO A 191 -10.31 -11.97 1.48
CA PRO A 191 -9.05 -11.58 0.87
C PRO A 191 -9.22 -10.40 -0.10
N LEU A 192 -8.66 -9.24 0.27
CA LEU A 192 -8.50 -8.14 -0.67
C LEU A 192 -7.27 -8.42 -1.53
N TRP A 193 -7.45 -9.15 -2.63
CA TRP A 193 -6.37 -9.33 -3.61
C TRP A 193 -6.01 -7.97 -4.20
N HIS A 194 -4.73 -7.61 -4.18
CA HIS A 194 -4.24 -6.34 -4.70
C HIS A 194 -2.85 -6.44 -5.30
N CYS A 195 -2.54 -5.48 -6.16
CA CYS A 195 -1.25 -5.29 -6.81
C CYS A 195 -0.94 -3.79 -6.99
N VAL A 196 0.31 -3.49 -7.34
CA VAL A 196 0.81 -2.14 -7.61
C VAL A 196 1.63 -2.14 -8.89
N TYR A 197 1.53 -1.07 -9.67
CA TYR A 197 2.33 -0.86 -10.87
C TYR A 197 2.70 0.62 -11.04
N SER A 198 3.84 0.88 -11.68
CA SER A 198 4.38 2.21 -11.91
C SER A 198 5.13 2.31 -13.24
N GLU A 199 4.83 3.35 -14.00
CA GLU A 199 5.58 3.86 -15.16
C GLU A 199 6.41 5.11 -14.82
N THR A 200 6.42 5.50 -13.54
CA THR A 200 7.12 6.67 -13.01
C THR A 200 7.76 6.30 -11.67
N ASP A 201 8.55 7.21 -11.09
CA ASP A 201 9.02 7.01 -9.72
C ASP A 201 7.87 7.11 -8.73
N ARG A 202 7.62 6.02 -8.01
CA ARG A 202 6.61 5.93 -6.95
C ARG A 202 7.24 5.41 -5.67
N LEU A 203 7.21 6.23 -4.63
CA LEU A 203 7.67 5.85 -3.29
C LEU A 203 6.46 5.39 -2.46
N SER A 204 6.64 4.36 -1.63
CA SER A 204 5.56 3.79 -0.84
C SER A 204 6.04 3.48 0.57
N LEU A 205 5.32 4.03 1.54
CA LEU A 205 5.47 3.79 2.95
C LEU A 205 4.23 3.04 3.43
N GLY A 206 4.43 1.81 3.88
CA GLY A 206 3.37 0.93 4.35
C GLY A 206 3.32 0.91 5.87
N PHE A 207 2.13 1.02 6.44
CA PHE A 207 1.87 0.88 7.87
C PHE A 207 0.81 -0.18 8.11
N LYS A 208 0.82 -0.73 9.32
CA LYS A 208 -0.21 -1.63 9.80
C LYS A 208 -0.86 -1.07 11.05
N LEU A 209 -2.18 -1.21 11.10
CA LEU A 209 -3.01 -0.88 12.23
C LEU A 209 -3.79 -2.13 12.63
N ALA A 210 -3.66 -2.56 13.88
CA ALA A 210 -4.39 -3.72 14.41
C ALA A 210 -5.10 -3.34 15.70
N PHE A 211 -6.39 -3.64 15.79
CA PHE A 211 -7.18 -3.46 16.99
C PHE A 211 -7.03 -4.67 17.90
N LYS A 212 -7.12 -4.46 19.22
CA LYS A 212 -7.10 -5.55 20.21
C LYS A 212 -8.48 -6.18 20.35
#